data_AF-A0A746ZF09-F1
#
_entry.id   AF-A0A746ZF09-F1
#
_cell.length_a   1.000
_cell.length_b   1.000
_cell.length_c   1.000
_cell.angle_alpha   90.00
_cell.angle_beta   90.00
_cell.angle_gamma   90.00
#
_symmetry.space_group_name_H-M   'P 1'
#
loop_
_entity.id
_entity.type
_entity.pdbx_description
1 polymer ?
#
loop_
_entity_poly.entity_id
_entity_poly.type
_entity_poly.pdbx_seq_one_letter_code
_entity_poly.pdbx_strand_id
1 'polypeptide(L)'
;MLDKQTHTLIAQRLNQAEKQREQIRAVSLDYPNITIEDAYAVQREWVNIKIAEGRTLKGHKIGLTSKAMQASSQISEPDYGALLDDMFFHDGGDIPTDRFIVPRIEV
;
A
#
# COMPACT_ATOMS: atom_id res chain seq x y z
N MET A 1 9.22 -14.82 9.71
CA MET A 1 9.32 -14.17 8.40
C MET A 1 8.81 -15.12 7.35
N LEU A 2 7.85 -14.65 6.56
CA LEU A 2 7.33 -15.37 5.41
C LEU A 2 8.42 -15.46 4.33
N ASP A 3 8.33 -16.50 3.49
CA ASP A 3 9.25 -16.62 2.35
C ASP A 3 8.91 -15.60 1.25
N LYS A 4 9.86 -15.38 0.34
CA LYS A 4 9.72 -14.43 -0.77
C LYS A 4 8.55 -14.74 -1.71
N GLN A 5 8.25 -16.03 -1.92
CA GLN A 5 7.14 -16.44 -2.78
C GLN A 5 5.80 -16.04 -2.14
N THR A 6 5.68 -16.16 -0.82
CA THR A 6 4.52 -15.69 -0.06
C THR A 6 4.39 -14.18 -0.12
N HIS A 7 5.48 -13.41 0.03
CA HIS A 7 5.44 -11.95 -0.15
C HIS A 7 4.92 -11.55 -1.54
N THR A 8 5.43 -12.23 -2.57
CA THR A 8 5.02 -12.01 -3.97
C THR A 8 3.55 -12.33 -4.19
N LEU A 9 3.05 -13.42 -3.62
CA LEU A 9 1.64 -13.81 -3.73
C LEU A 9 0.70 -12.78 -3.07
N ILE A 10 1.05 -12.28 -1.89
CA ILE A 10 0.28 -11.23 -1.22
C ILE A 10 0.29 -9.95 -2.07
N ALA A 11 1.45 -9.55 -2.58
CA ALA A 11 1.59 -8.39 -3.45
C ALA A 11 0.73 -8.50 -4.74
N GLN A 12 0.68 -9.69 -5.36
CA GLN A 12 -0.19 -9.95 -6.51
C GLN A 12 -1.68 -9.84 -6.16
N ARG A 13 -2.11 -10.34 -4.99
CA ARG A 13 -3.50 -10.19 -4.51
C ARG A 13 -3.85 -8.71 -4.32
N LEU A 14 -2.97 -7.92 -3.73
CA LEU A 14 -3.15 -6.48 -3.55
C LEU A 14 -3.20 -5.74 -4.91
N ASN A 15 -2.33 -6.13 -5.85
CA ASN A 15 -2.34 -5.58 -7.20
C ASN A 15 -3.67 -5.85 -7.91
N GLN A 16 -4.21 -7.07 -7.78
CA GLN A 16 -5.50 -7.42 -8.36
C GLN A 16 -6.66 -6.68 -7.69
N ALA A 17 -6.63 -6.55 -6.35
CA ALA A 17 -7.62 -5.79 -5.60
C ALA A 17 -7.74 -4.34 -6.09
N GLU A 18 -6.60 -3.66 -6.29
CA GLU A 18 -6.56 -2.30 -6.83
C GLU A 18 -7.09 -2.25 -8.28
N LYS A 19 -6.71 -3.21 -9.13
CA LYS A 19 -7.16 -3.28 -10.52
C LYS A 19 -8.66 -3.56 -10.66
N GLN A 20 -9.24 -4.35 -9.76
CA GLN A 20 -10.67 -4.68 -9.79
C GLN A 20 -11.53 -3.73 -8.96
N ARG A 21 -10.91 -2.88 -8.13
CA ARG A 21 -11.62 -2.04 -7.15
C ARG A 21 -12.45 -2.86 -6.17
N GLU A 22 -11.95 -4.04 -5.81
CA GLU A 22 -12.58 -4.98 -4.88
C GLU A 22 -11.64 -5.25 -3.71
N GLN A 23 -12.14 -5.10 -2.48
CA GLN A 23 -11.35 -5.36 -1.28
C GLN A 23 -11.10 -6.86 -1.10
N ILE A 24 -9.90 -7.20 -0.63
CA ILE A 24 -9.57 -8.54 -0.16
C ILE A 24 -9.65 -8.59 1.36
N ARG A 25 -9.76 -9.81 1.89
CA ARG A 25 -9.61 -10.04 3.34
C ARG A 25 -8.27 -9.49 3.84
N ALA A 26 -8.28 -8.91 5.04
CA ALA A 26 -7.08 -8.37 5.66
C ALA A 26 -5.98 -9.44 5.73
N VAL A 27 -4.78 -9.10 5.24
CA VAL A 27 -3.65 -10.03 5.11
C VAL A 27 -3.30 -10.68 6.44
N SER A 28 -3.33 -9.94 7.56
CA SER A 28 -3.06 -10.47 8.90
C SER A 28 -4.08 -11.52 9.39
N LEU A 29 -5.28 -11.60 8.80
CA LEU A 29 -6.24 -12.66 9.13
C LEU A 29 -5.93 -13.97 8.39
N ASP A 30 -5.33 -13.89 7.20
CA ASP A 30 -4.86 -15.06 6.45
C ASP A 30 -3.44 -15.49 6.91
N TYR A 31 -2.64 -14.54 7.38
CA TYR A 31 -1.28 -14.72 7.87
C TYR A 31 -1.14 -14.13 9.30
N PRO A 32 -1.63 -14.84 10.34
CA PRO A 32 -1.67 -14.31 11.72
C PRO A 32 -0.31 -13.95 12.33
N ASN A 33 0.76 -14.53 11.80
CA ASN A 33 2.13 -14.33 12.29
C ASN A 33 2.93 -13.34 11.41
N ILE A 34 2.27 -12.58 10.54
CA ILE A 34 2.93 -11.58 9.68
C ILE A 34 3.59 -10.50 10.56
N THR A 35 4.85 -10.19 10.28
CA THR A 35 5.59 -9.15 11.00
C THR A 35 5.62 -7.83 10.22
N ILE A 36 6.15 -6.77 10.85
CA ILE A 36 6.39 -5.48 10.17
C ILE A 36 7.37 -5.65 9.01
N GLU A 37 8.41 -6.47 9.18
CA GLU A 37 9.40 -6.76 8.14
C GLU A 37 8.75 -7.46 6.93
N ASP A 38 7.84 -8.41 7.20
CA ASP A 38 7.06 -9.08 6.16
C ASP A 38 6.13 -8.09 5.44
N ALA A 39 5.46 -7.18 6.17
CA ALA A 39 4.61 -6.15 5.56
C ALA A 39 5.40 -5.23 4.62
N TYR A 40 6.58 -4.78 5.02
CA TYR A 40 7.45 -3.99 4.16
C TYR A 40 8.05 -4.80 3.00
N ALA A 41 8.27 -6.12 3.17
CA ALA A 41 8.67 -6.99 2.07
C ALA A 41 7.57 -7.13 1.01
N VAL A 42 6.32 -7.32 1.43
CA VAL A 42 5.14 -7.30 0.56
C VAL A 42 5.02 -5.96 -0.17
N GLN A 43 5.19 -4.82 0.52
CA GLN A 43 5.17 -3.49 -0.11
C GLN A 43 6.23 -3.37 -1.21
N ARG A 44 7.47 -3.81 -0.94
CA ARG A 44 8.55 -3.78 -1.94
C ARG A 44 8.22 -4.64 -3.16
N GLU A 45 7.71 -5.85 -2.97
CA GLU A 45 7.30 -6.71 -4.09
C GLU A 45 6.16 -6.08 -4.90
N TRP A 46 5.19 -5.42 -4.25
CA TRP A 46 4.10 -4.76 -4.97
C TRP A 46 4.58 -3.54 -5.77
N VAL A 47 5.48 -2.74 -5.21
CA VAL A 47 6.14 -1.64 -5.93
C VAL A 47 6.93 -2.17 -7.12
N ASN A 48 7.67 -3.28 -6.96
CA ASN A 48 8.40 -3.93 -8.06
C ASN A 48 7.47 -4.40 -9.18
N ILE A 49 6.34 -5.04 -8.83
CA ILE A 49 5.31 -5.43 -9.80
C ILE A 49 4.83 -4.21 -10.58
N LYS A 50 4.50 -3.12 -9.88
CA LYS A 50 3.99 -1.90 -10.50
C LYS A 50 4.99 -1.20 -11.40
N ILE A 51 6.28 -1.21 -11.04
CA ILE A 51 7.37 -0.68 -11.88
C ILE A 51 7.57 -1.58 -13.11
N ALA A 52 7.52 -2.90 -12.95
CA ALA A 52 7.60 -3.84 -14.08
C ALA A 52 6.41 -3.69 -15.06
N GLU A 53 5.26 -3.22 -14.58
CA GLU A 53 4.11 -2.82 -15.42
C GLU A 53 4.30 -1.47 -16.14
N GLY A 54 5.43 -0.79 -15.96
CA GLY A 54 5.80 0.45 -16.65
C GLY A 54 5.68 1.74 -15.82
N ARG A 55 5.37 1.65 -14.52
CA ARG A 55 5.31 2.83 -13.64
C ARG A 55 6.69 3.29 -13.19
N THR A 56 6.78 4.56 -12.80
CA THR A 56 8.01 5.18 -12.33
C THR A 56 7.88 5.63 -10.89
N LEU A 57 8.86 5.29 -10.04
CA LEU A 57 8.95 5.83 -8.67
C LEU A 57 9.24 7.34 -8.72
N LYS A 58 8.43 8.14 -8.03
CA LYS A 58 8.56 9.61 -7.98
C LYS A 58 8.84 10.16 -6.58
N GLY A 59 8.65 9.37 -5.53
CA GLY A 59 8.92 9.80 -4.16
C GLY A 59 8.44 8.81 -3.11
N HIS A 60 8.36 9.30 -1.87
CA HIS A 60 7.87 8.54 -0.72
C HIS A 60 6.95 9.41 0.12
N LYS A 61 6.06 8.76 0.86
CA LYS A 61 5.21 9.36 1.90
C LYS A 61 5.54 8.78 3.26
N ILE A 62 5.26 9.54 4.31
CA ILE A 62 5.31 9.09 5.71
C ILE A 62 3.89 9.20 6.24
N GLY A 63 3.35 8.13 6.81
CA GLY A 63 2.03 8.10 7.42
C GLY A 63 2.09 7.74 8.90
N LEU A 64 0.92 7.68 9.54
CA LEU A 64 0.79 7.40 10.98
C LEU A 64 1.72 8.27 11.84
N THR A 65 1.84 9.56 11.49
CA THR A 65 2.69 10.53 12.20
C THR A 65 2.08 11.03 13.50
N SER A 66 0.75 10.95 13.64
CA SER A 66 0.02 11.28 14.86
C SER A 66 0.21 10.22 15.95
N LYS A 67 0.56 10.64 17.16
CA LYS A 67 0.69 9.73 18.33
C LYS A 67 -0.60 8.99 18.66
N ALA A 68 -1.75 9.63 18.48
CA ALA A 68 -3.04 8.98 18.69
C ALA A 68 -3.27 7.84 17.68
N MET A 69 -2.91 8.05 16.42
CA MET A 69 -3.03 7.03 15.37
C MET A 69 -2.03 5.88 15.56
N GLN A 70 -0.79 6.19 15.96
CA GLN A 70 0.23 5.19 16.33
C GLN A 70 -0.28 4.27 17.43
N ALA A 71 -0.82 4.84 18.51
CA ALA A 71 -1.40 4.07 19.61
C ALA A 71 -2.58 3.18 19.15
N SER A 72 -3.49 3.73 18.33
CA SER A 72 -4.63 2.96 17.81
C SER A 72 -4.22 1.83 16.85
N SER A 73 -3.08 2.00 16.15
CA SER A 73 -2.54 1.03 15.20
C SER A 73 -1.54 0.08 15.85
N GLN A 74 -1.31 0.21 17.16
CA GLN A 74 -0.36 -0.61 17.95
C GLN A 74 1.07 -0.57 17.40
N ILE A 75 1.49 0.59 16.89
CA ILE A 75 2.87 0.85 16.44
C ILE A 75 3.50 1.99 17.23
N SER A 76 4.83 1.98 17.34
CA SER A 76 5.60 2.98 18.09
C SER A 76 6.25 4.07 17.21
N GLU A 77 6.20 3.90 15.89
CA GLU A 77 6.84 4.78 14.91
C GLU A 77 5.94 5.00 13.68
N PRO A 78 6.19 6.04 12.88
CA PRO A 78 5.48 6.26 11.61
C PRO A 78 5.70 5.13 10.60
N ASP A 79 4.80 5.03 9.62
CA ASP A 79 4.98 4.16 8.45
C ASP A 79 5.51 4.94 7.23
N TYR A 80 5.90 4.23 6.17
CA TYR A 80 6.22 4.84 4.89
C TYR A 80 5.73 4.03 3.70
N GLY A 81 5.49 4.73 2.59
CA GLY A 81 5.08 4.14 1.32
C GLY A 81 5.75 4.82 0.11
N ALA A 82 5.72 4.14 -1.03
CA ALA A 82 6.24 4.66 -2.30
C ALA A 82 5.16 5.41 -3.08
N LEU A 83 5.53 6.52 -3.72
CA LEU A 83 4.66 7.28 -4.62
C LEU A 83 5.10 7.04 -6.07
N LEU A 84 4.18 6.54 -6.90
CA LEU A 84 4.41 6.29 -8.32
C LEU A 84 3.82 7.42 -9.17
N ASP A 85 4.33 7.55 -10.39
CA ASP A 85 3.94 8.57 -11.36
C ASP A 85 2.43 8.64 -11.63
N ASP A 86 1.75 7.50 -11.71
CA ASP A 86 0.29 7.43 -11.93
C ASP A 86 -0.57 7.87 -10.73
N MET A 87 0.04 8.17 -9.59
CA MET A 87 -0.64 8.64 -8.37
C MET A 87 -0.79 10.17 -8.30
N PHE A 88 -0.09 10.91 -9.16
CA PHE A 88 -0.10 12.38 -9.16
C PHE A 88 -1.26 12.91 -10.01
N PHE A 89 -2.05 13.80 -9.42
CA PHE A 89 -3.08 14.57 -10.10
C PHE A 89 -2.67 16.05 -10.12
N HIS A 90 -3.09 16.78 -11.15
CA HIS A 90 -2.83 18.22 -11.23
C HIS A 90 -3.64 18.98 -10.18
N ASP A 91 -3.09 20.10 -9.71
CA ASP A 91 -3.85 21.06 -8.92
C ASP A 91 -5.08 21.56 -9.71
N GLY A 92 -6.24 21.60 -9.06
CA GLY A 92 -7.53 21.89 -9.68
C GLY A 92 -8.02 20.83 -10.69
N GLY A 93 -7.38 19.66 -10.77
CA GLY A 93 -7.75 18.59 -11.69
C GLY A 93 -8.90 17.71 -11.20
N ASP A 94 -9.63 17.12 -12.14
CA ASP A 94 -10.69 16.15 -11.85
C ASP A 94 -10.12 14.79 -11.40
N ILE A 95 -10.76 14.17 -10.41
CA ILE A 95 -10.36 12.86 -9.87
C ILE A 95 -11.41 11.81 -10.28
N PRO A 96 -11.03 10.78 -11.06
CA PRO A 96 -11.96 9.73 -11.47
C PRO A 96 -12.28 8.81 -10.29
N THR A 97 -13.43 9.01 -9.64
CA THR A 97 -13.77 8.32 -8.39
C THR A 97 -13.84 6.80 -8.56
N ASP A 98 -14.27 6.33 -9.73
CA ASP A 98 -14.36 4.90 -10.12
C ASP A 98 -12.99 4.18 -10.16
N ARG A 99 -11.88 4.93 -10.13
CA ARG A 99 -10.53 4.35 -10.05
C ARG A 99 -10.23 3.79 -8.65
N PHE A 100 -10.94 4.24 -7.61
CA PHE A 100 -10.65 3.98 -6.20
C PHE A 100 -11.74 3.14 -5.52
N ILE A 101 -11.47 2.68 -4.30
CA ILE A 101 -12.41 1.86 -3.50
C ILE A 101 -13.10 2.72 -2.43
N VAL A 102 -12.33 3.23 -1.46
CA VAL A 102 -12.81 4.10 -0.36
C VAL A 102 -11.87 5.30 -0.19
N PRO A 103 -11.81 6.21 -1.19
CA PRO A 103 -10.85 7.31 -1.18
C PRO A 103 -11.11 8.27 -0.01
N ARG A 104 -10.03 8.77 0.58
CA ARG A 104 -10.02 9.81 1.62
C ARG A 104 -8.96 10.85 1.29
N ILE A 105 -9.12 12.05 1.83
CA ILE A 105 -8.17 13.16 1.66
C ILE A 105 -7.46 13.43 2.99
N GLU A 106 -6.15 13.69 2.91
CA GLU A 106 -5.28 14.09 4.03
C GLU A 106 -4.63 15.44 3.68
N VAL A 107 -4.37 16.28 4.70
CA VAL A 107 -3.70 17.59 4.58
C VAL A 107 -2.48 17.62 5.49
#